data_AF-A0AAU8MTX6-F1
#
_entry.id   AF-A0AAU8MTX6-F1
#
_cell.length_a   1.000
_cell.length_b   1.000
_cell.length_c   1.000
_cell.angle_alpha   90.00
_cell.angle_beta   90.00
_cell.angle_gamma   90.00
#
_symmetry.space_group_name_H-M   'P 1'
#
loop_
_entity.id
_entity.type
_entity.pdbx_description
1 polymer ?
#
loop_
_entity_poly.entity_id
_entity_poly.type
_entity_poly.pdbx_seq_one_letter_code
_entity_poly.pdbx_strand_id
1 'polypeptide(L)'
;MNRLLLAFVLALSALAPAQAGLFDKNPDQVAQEAVSKNLRAVTLWVDASWGFRNQGAANALSRAHQAFTTRGYDVVSVEPYIENGDLQGFFVTYQKP
;
A
#
# COMPACT_ATOMS: atom_id res chain seq x y z
N MET A 1 -34.76 -9.40 -26.21
CA MET A 1 -33.29 -9.53 -26.34
C MET A 1 -32.49 -8.46 -25.59
N ASN A 2 -33.07 -7.30 -25.21
CA ASN A 2 -32.33 -6.22 -24.53
C ASN A 2 -32.00 -6.46 -23.04
N ARG A 3 -32.60 -7.47 -22.38
CA ARG A 3 -32.33 -7.77 -20.97
C ARG A 3 -31.04 -8.58 -20.74
N LEU A 4 -30.61 -9.34 -21.75
CA LEU A 4 -29.37 -10.12 -21.69
C LEU A 4 -28.13 -9.23 -21.90
N LEU A 5 -28.28 -8.11 -22.63
CA LEU A 5 -27.21 -7.13 -22.83
C LEU A 5 -26.93 -6.29 -21.57
N LEU A 6 -27.96 -5.96 -20.75
CA LEU A 6 -27.75 -5.24 -19.49
C LEU A 6 -27.02 -6.09 -18.43
N ALA A 7 -27.26 -7.40 -18.41
CA ALA A 7 -26.61 -8.31 -17.47
C ALA A 7 -25.10 -8.45 -17.76
N PHE A 8 -24.70 -8.33 -19.03
CA PHE A 8 -23.30 -8.42 -19.43
C PHE A 8 -22.49 -7.17 -19.07
N VAL A 9 -23.12 -5.99 -19.04
CA VAL A 9 -22.44 -4.73 -18.67
C VAL A 9 -22.19 -4.63 -17.16
N LEU A 10 -23.08 -5.17 -16.32
CA LEU A 10 -22.87 -5.17 -14.87
C LEU A 10 -21.73 -6.12 -14.44
N ALA A 11 -21.55 -7.25 -15.14
CA ALA A 11 -20.54 -8.25 -14.79
C ALA A 11 -19.08 -7.77 -15.03
N LEU A 12 -18.86 -6.75 -15.87
CA LEU A 12 -17.51 -6.23 -16.12
C LEU A 12 -17.01 -5.22 -15.06
N SER A 13 -17.90 -4.70 -14.21
CA SER A 13 -17.51 -3.73 -13.17
C SER A 13 -16.95 -4.37 -11.89
N ALA A 14 -17.03 -5.70 -11.76
CA ALA A 14 -16.51 -6.45 -10.62
C ALA A 14 -15.02 -6.85 -10.75
N LEU A 15 -14.35 -6.47 -11.84
CA LEU A 15 -12.94 -6.78 -12.13
C LEU A 15 -12.02 -5.57 -11.90
N ALA A 16 -12.43 -4.59 -11.09
CA ALA A 16 -11.45 -3.68 -10.51
C ALA A 16 -10.65 -4.49 -9.47
N PRO A 17 -9.34 -4.74 -9.65
CA PRO A 17 -8.55 -5.32 -8.59
C PRO A 17 -8.55 -4.31 -7.43
N ALA A 18 -9.36 -4.61 -6.42
CA ALA A 18 -9.41 -3.86 -5.19
C ALA A 18 -8.07 -4.06 -4.46
N GLN A 19 -7.11 -3.16 -4.71
CA GLN A 19 -5.94 -2.83 -3.88
C GLN A 19 -4.98 -3.94 -3.43
N ALA A 20 -5.20 -5.22 -3.76
CA ALA A 20 -4.40 -6.36 -3.29
C ALA A 20 -2.93 -6.34 -3.76
N GLY A 21 -2.60 -5.52 -4.76
CA GLY A 21 -1.24 -5.39 -5.28
C GLY A 21 -0.30 -4.52 -4.45
N LEU A 22 -0.72 -3.94 -3.33
CA LEU A 22 0.13 -3.03 -2.54
C LEU A 22 0.93 -3.70 -1.42
N PHE A 23 0.61 -4.96 -1.09
CA PHE A 23 1.11 -5.59 0.14
C PHE A 23 2.50 -6.24 0.00
N ASP A 24 2.94 -6.58 -1.21
CA ASP A 24 4.28 -7.15 -1.50
C ASP A 24 5.20 -6.22 -2.29
N LYS A 25 4.79 -4.98 -2.55
CA LYS A 25 5.55 -4.07 -3.41
C LYS A 25 6.67 -3.37 -2.64
N ASN A 26 7.85 -3.29 -3.27
CA ASN A 26 8.94 -2.45 -2.81
C ASN A 26 8.44 -0.99 -2.62
N PRO A 27 8.69 -0.33 -1.47
CA PRO A 27 8.24 1.03 -1.22
C PRO A 27 8.57 2.04 -2.31
N ASP A 28 9.71 1.90 -3.00
CA ASP A 28 10.05 2.77 -4.15
C ASP A 28 9.09 2.61 -5.33
N GLN A 29 8.64 1.38 -5.61
CA GLN A 29 7.66 1.14 -6.67
C GLN A 29 6.31 1.72 -6.29
N VAL A 30 5.88 1.55 -5.04
CA VAL A 30 4.62 2.11 -4.55
C VAL A 30 4.66 3.64 -4.62
N ALA A 31 5.74 4.26 -4.14
CA ALA A 31 5.89 5.71 -4.16
C ALA A 31 5.96 6.25 -5.61
N GLN A 32 6.63 5.53 -6.52
CA GLN A 32 6.65 5.89 -7.94
C GLN A 32 5.26 5.78 -8.59
N GLU A 33 4.50 4.74 -8.27
CA GLU A 33 3.12 4.55 -8.72
C GLU A 33 2.20 5.65 -8.18
N ALA A 34 2.41 6.06 -6.93
CA ALA A 34 1.69 7.18 -6.32
C ALA A 34 1.90 8.48 -7.10
N VAL A 35 3.15 8.79 -7.46
CA VAL A 35 3.49 9.94 -8.30
C VAL A 35 2.86 9.82 -9.68
N SER A 36 2.98 8.67 -10.36
CA SER A 36 2.47 8.50 -11.72
C SER A 36 0.94 8.60 -11.80
N LYS A 37 0.25 8.18 -10.74
CA LYS A 37 -1.21 8.28 -10.62
C LYS A 37 -1.69 9.57 -9.95
N ASN A 38 -0.77 10.48 -9.60
CA ASN A 38 -1.06 11.73 -8.90
C ASN A 38 -1.94 11.52 -7.65
N LEU A 39 -1.63 10.50 -6.85
CA LEU A 39 -2.37 10.19 -5.62
C LEU A 39 -2.06 11.25 -4.55
N ARG A 40 -3.08 11.70 -3.83
CA ARG A 40 -2.88 12.64 -2.70
C ARG A 40 -2.48 11.94 -1.40
N ALA A 41 -2.92 10.70 -1.23
CA ALA A 41 -2.61 9.89 -0.06
C ALA A 41 -2.42 8.44 -0.49
N VAL A 42 -1.53 7.73 0.21
CA VAL A 42 -1.23 6.32 -0.03
C VAL A 42 -1.00 5.63 1.31
N THR A 43 -1.70 4.52 1.52
CA THR A 43 -1.41 3.59 2.61
C THR A 43 -0.77 2.35 2.03
N LEU A 44 0.37 1.92 2.58
CA LEU A 44 1.02 0.65 2.24
C LEU A 44 1.33 -0.18 3.48
N TRP A 45 1.50 -1.47 3.26
CA TRP A 45 2.05 -2.39 4.25
C TRP A 45 3.57 -2.34 4.24
N VAL A 46 4.16 -2.31 5.43
CA VAL A 46 5.60 -2.47 5.65
C VAL A 46 5.78 -3.69 6.55
N ASP A 47 6.27 -4.77 5.93
CA ASP A 47 6.52 -6.03 6.61
C ASP A 47 7.65 -5.89 7.66
N ALA A 48 7.41 -6.41 8.87
CA ALA A 48 8.37 -6.49 9.96
C ALA A 48 8.72 -7.95 10.37
N SER A 49 8.22 -8.94 9.62
CA SER A 49 8.37 -10.37 9.91
C SER A 49 9.81 -10.84 9.75
N TRP A 50 10.59 -10.21 8.85
CA TRP A 50 11.97 -10.63 8.61
C TRP A 50 12.95 -9.99 9.60
N GLY A 51 13.34 -10.79 10.58
CA GLY A 51 14.50 -10.54 11.44
C GLY A 51 14.19 -9.85 12.77
N PHE A 52 13.24 -10.40 13.55
CA PHE A 52 12.84 -10.26 14.99
C PHE A 52 13.67 -9.41 15.98
N ARG A 53 14.43 -8.44 15.52
CA ARG A 53 15.22 -7.48 16.28
C ARG A 53 14.75 -6.13 15.79
N ASN A 54 14.50 -5.21 16.70
CA ASN A 54 14.00 -3.85 16.43
C ASN A 54 14.66 -3.14 15.22
N GLN A 55 15.90 -3.51 14.90
CA GLN A 55 16.66 -3.02 13.75
C GLN A 55 16.02 -3.34 12.38
N GLY A 56 15.42 -4.53 12.19
CA GLY A 56 14.82 -4.93 10.92
C GLY A 56 13.61 -4.07 10.54
N ALA A 57 12.66 -3.97 11.48
CA ALA A 57 11.48 -3.11 11.34
C ALA A 57 11.86 -1.63 11.16
N ALA A 58 12.79 -1.11 11.96
CA ALA A 58 13.26 0.26 11.85
C ALA A 58 13.90 0.55 10.47
N ASN A 59 14.68 -0.39 9.93
CA ASN A 59 15.28 -0.27 8.60
C ASN A 59 14.22 -0.31 7.49
N ALA A 60 13.21 -1.18 7.61
CA ALA A 60 12.12 -1.29 6.65
C ALA A 60 11.28 0.00 6.61
N LEU A 61 10.90 0.52 7.77
CA LEU A 61 10.20 1.81 7.91
C LEU A 61 11.05 2.96 7.37
N SER A 62 12.33 3.04 7.73
CA SER A 62 13.22 4.10 7.24
C SER A 62 13.32 4.11 5.71
N ARG A 63 13.43 2.93 5.09
CA ARG A 63 13.43 2.80 3.62
C ARG A 63 12.11 3.28 3.02
N ALA A 64 10.99 2.90 3.61
CA ALA A 64 9.68 3.34 3.15
C ALA A 64 9.55 4.87 3.27
N HIS A 65 9.91 5.45 4.43
CA HIS A 65 9.86 6.89 4.64
C HIS A 65 10.71 7.63 3.62
N GLN A 66 11.95 7.18 3.39
CA GLN A 66 12.83 7.78 2.39
C GLN A 66 12.23 7.72 0.97
N ALA A 67 11.64 6.60 0.57
CA ALA A 67 11.03 6.44 -0.75
C ALA A 67 9.89 7.45 -0.99
N PHE A 68 9.08 7.74 0.02
CA PHE A 68 7.96 8.68 -0.10
C PHE A 68 8.39 10.15 0.08
N THR A 69 9.24 10.44 1.05
CA THR A 69 9.72 11.82 1.31
C THR A 69 10.53 12.38 0.15
N THR A 70 11.34 11.57 -0.53
CA THR A 70 12.05 11.99 -1.75
C THR A 70 11.13 12.36 -2.91
N ARG A 71 9.85 11.96 -2.85
CA ARG A 71 8.79 12.26 -3.84
C ARG A 71 7.80 13.31 -3.35
N GLY A 72 8.10 13.95 -2.21
CA GLY A 72 7.33 15.05 -1.64
C GLY A 72 6.07 14.62 -0.90
N TYR A 73 6.03 13.39 -0.38
CA TYR A 73 4.98 12.95 0.54
C TYR A 73 5.52 12.96 1.98
N ASP A 74 4.68 13.38 2.92
CA ASP A 74 4.95 13.34 4.35
C ASP A 74 4.29 12.12 4.99
N VAL A 75 4.93 11.53 5.99
CA VAL A 75 4.31 10.46 6.80
C VAL A 75 3.26 11.08 7.72
N VAL A 76 2.05 10.54 7.73
CA VAL A 76 0.94 11.06 8.54
C VAL A 76 0.36 10.04 9.52
N SER A 77 0.60 8.73 9.30
CA SER A 77 0.22 7.67 10.25
C SER A 77 1.10 6.44 10.06
N VAL A 78 1.39 5.77 11.17
CA VAL A 78 2.09 4.49 11.25
C VAL A 78 1.34 3.64 12.28
N GLU A 79 0.56 2.67 11.81
CA GLU A 79 -0.24 1.79 12.66
C GLU A 79 0.39 0.39 12.71
N PRO A 80 0.79 -0.13 13.89
CA PRO A 80 1.21 -1.51 14.00
C PRO A 80 0.03 -2.46 13.80
N TYR A 81 0.27 -3.58 13.14
CA TYR A 81 -0.73 -4.63 12.96
C TYR A 81 -0.11 -6.00 13.21
N ILE A 82 -0.83 -6.79 14.00
CA ILE A 82 -0.49 -8.17 14.32
C ILE A 82 -1.77 -8.99 14.13
N GLU A 83 -1.73 -9.93 13.21
CA GLU A 83 -2.82 -10.89 12.99
C GLU A 83 -2.27 -12.29 13.20
N ASN A 84 -2.92 -13.06 14.08
CA ASN A 84 -2.68 -14.50 14.36
C ASN A 84 -1.21 -14.93 14.64
N GLY A 85 -0.29 -13.98 14.80
CA GLY A 85 1.13 -14.20 15.02
C GLY A 85 1.99 -14.37 13.76
N ASP A 86 1.38 -14.52 12.58
CA ASP A 86 2.05 -14.76 11.30
C ASP A 86 2.19 -13.50 10.44
N LEU A 87 1.27 -12.55 10.55
CA LEU A 87 1.39 -11.22 9.95
C LEU A 87 1.75 -10.19 11.02
N GLN A 88 2.98 -9.67 10.95
CA GLN A 88 3.48 -8.64 11.85
C GLN A 88 4.14 -7.52 11.04
N GLY A 89 3.67 -6.29 11.21
CA GLY A 89 4.17 -5.15 10.44
C GLY A 89 3.40 -3.87 10.72
N PHE A 90 3.44 -2.96 9.75
CA PHE A 90 2.86 -1.63 9.90
C PHE A 90 2.06 -1.25 8.66
N PHE A 91 0.89 -0.67 8.87
CA PHE A 91 0.25 0.16 7.86
C PHE A 91 0.81 1.57 7.98
N VAL A 92 1.42 2.07 6.92
CA VAL A 92 1.98 3.42 6.89
C VAL A 92 1.21 4.24 5.86
N THR A 93 0.74 5.41 6.27
CA THR A 93 0.05 6.35 5.40
C THR A 93 0.93 7.57 5.15
N TYR A 94 1.09 7.90 3.87
CA TYR A 94 1.76 9.11 3.42
C TYR A 94 0.77 10.02 2.69
N GLN A 95 0.99 11.33 2.80
CA GLN A 95 0.16 12.35 2.18
C GLN A 95 1.03 13.39 1.51
N LYS A 96 0.58 13.87 0.35
CA LYS A 96 1.13 15.06 -0.32
C LYS A 96 0.23 16.26 0.00
N PRO A 97 0.80 17.47 0.23
CA PRO A 97 0.02 18.69 0.45
C PRO A 97 -1.07 18.90 -0.61
#